data_AF-Q0J0W2-F1
#
_entry.id   AF-Q0J0W2-F1
#
_cell.length_a   1.000
_cell.length_b   1.000
_cell.length_c   1.000
_cell.angle_alpha   90.00
_cell.angle_beta   90.00
_cell.angle_gamma   90.00
#
_symmetry.space_group_name_H-M   'P 1'
#
loop_
_entity.id
_entity.type
_entity.pdbx_description
1 polymer ?
#
loop_
_entity_poly.entity_id
_entity_poly.type
_entity_poly.pdbx_seq_one_letter_code
_entity_poly.pdbx_strand_id
1 'polypeptide(L)'
;SEEKQQRESFSIPKSPPPPQTLAKLRSQQQLQMFWAEQYREIEATTDFKNHNLPLARIKKIMKADEDVRMIAAEAPVVFARACEMFILELTHRGWAHAEENKRRTLQKSDIAAAIARTEVFDFLVDIVPRDDAKDADAAAAAAAAGIPRPAAGVPATDPLAYYYVPQQ
;
A
#
# COMPACT_ATOMS: atom_id res chain seq x y z
N SER A 1 48.90 31.64 -3.17
CA SER A 1 48.37 31.17 -1.87
C SER A 1 47.07 30.40 -2.05
N GLU A 2 47.05 29.46 -3.00
CA GLU A 2 45.85 28.94 -3.68
C GLU A 2 45.38 27.56 -3.19
N GLU A 3 45.95 27.02 -2.12
CA GLU A 3 45.68 25.64 -1.64
C GLU A 3 44.47 25.50 -0.69
N LYS A 4 43.63 26.53 -0.52
CA LYS A 4 42.60 26.53 0.53
C LYS A 4 41.17 26.09 0.12
N GLN A 5 40.96 25.55 -1.08
CA GLN A 5 39.60 25.36 -1.62
C GLN A 5 39.17 23.93 -1.96
N GLN A 6 39.91 22.88 -1.54
CA GLN A 6 39.57 21.47 -1.83
C GLN A 6 39.08 20.63 -0.65
N ARG A 7 38.56 21.26 0.42
CA ARG A 7 37.90 20.54 1.53
C ARG A 7 36.39 20.70 1.49
N GLU A 8 35.75 20.33 0.37
CA GLU A 8 34.34 19.97 0.40
C GLU A 8 34.19 18.61 1.05
N SER A 9 33.95 18.69 2.36
CA SER A 9 33.73 17.57 3.26
C SER A 9 32.56 16.74 2.75
N PHE A 10 32.84 15.50 2.32
CA PHE A 10 31.85 14.46 2.10
C PHE A 10 31.10 14.23 3.41
N SER A 11 29.98 14.93 3.62
CA SER A 11 29.17 14.79 4.83
C SER A 11 28.48 13.44 4.79
N ILE A 12 29.06 12.49 5.52
CA ILE A 12 28.38 11.25 5.89
C ILE A 12 27.14 11.66 6.69
N PRO A 13 25.92 11.22 6.32
CA PRO A 13 24.72 11.55 7.08
C PRO A 13 24.88 11.06 8.54
N LYS A 14 24.83 12.01 9.48
CA LYS A 14 25.15 11.83 10.92
C LYS A 14 24.08 11.10 11.74
N SER A 15 22.99 10.61 11.14
CA SER A 15 21.94 9.91 11.88
C SER A 15 21.43 8.70 11.11
N PRO A 16 21.22 7.55 11.77
CA PRO A 16 20.56 6.42 11.13
C PRO A 16 19.18 6.87 10.64
N PRO A 17 18.74 6.41 9.44
CA PRO A 17 17.42 6.73 8.95
C PRO A 17 16.37 6.24 9.95
N PRO A 18 15.27 7.00 10.16
CA PRO A 18 14.23 6.57 11.08
C PRO A 18 13.68 5.20 10.64
N PRO A 19 13.23 4.35 11.58
CA PRO A 19 12.86 2.96 11.29
C PRO A 19 11.77 2.83 10.23
N GLN A 20 10.90 3.85 10.08
CA GLN A 20 9.88 3.91 9.02
C GLN A 20 10.49 3.95 7.61
N THR A 21 11.61 4.66 7.43
CA THR A 21 12.33 4.73 6.14
C THR A 21 12.92 3.37 5.78
N LEU A 22 13.43 2.62 6.75
CA LEU A 22 13.96 1.28 6.53
C LEU A 22 12.87 0.27 6.16
N ALA A 23 11.71 0.33 6.82
CA ALA A 23 10.57 -0.53 6.51
C ALA A 23 10.05 -0.25 5.09
N LYS A 24 9.90 1.03 4.74
CA LYS A 24 9.49 1.45 3.39
C LYS A 24 10.49 0.99 2.32
N LEU A 25 11.80 1.14 2.58
CA LEU A 25 12.84 0.67 1.65
C LEU A 25 12.81 -0.86 1.48
N ARG A 26 12.62 -1.61 2.57
CA ARG A 26 12.48 -3.08 2.49
C ARG A 26 11.27 -3.49 1.65
N SER A 27 10.11 -2.88 1.87
CA SER A 27 8.90 -3.17 1.08
C SER A 27 9.12 -2.84 -0.40
N GLN A 28 9.77 -1.70 -0.71
CA GLN A 28 10.09 -1.34 -2.08
C GLN A 28 11.05 -2.34 -2.74
N GLN A 29 12.08 -2.81 -2.02
CA GLN A 29 13.02 -3.83 -2.50
C GLN A 29 12.32 -5.17 -2.75
N GLN A 30 11.44 -5.60 -1.84
CA GLN A 30 10.65 -6.82 -2.01
C GLN A 30 9.76 -6.72 -3.27
N LEU A 31 9.12 -5.57 -3.49
CA LEU A 31 8.31 -5.34 -4.67
C LEU A 31 9.15 -5.36 -5.96
N GLN A 32 10.35 -4.77 -5.97
CA GLN A 32 11.26 -4.84 -7.12
C GLN A 32 11.69 -6.27 -7.43
N MET A 33 12.04 -7.05 -6.41
CA MET A 33 12.38 -8.47 -6.56
C MET A 33 11.19 -9.29 -7.06
N PHE A 34 9.99 -9.01 -6.56
CA PHE A 34 8.74 -9.60 -7.06
C PHE A 34 8.59 -9.34 -8.56
N TRP A 35 8.71 -8.08 -9.00
CA TRP A 35 8.57 -7.75 -10.42
C TRP A 35 9.64 -8.43 -11.28
N ALA A 36 10.90 -8.44 -10.83
CA ALA A 36 11.97 -9.14 -11.55
C ALA A 36 11.67 -10.65 -11.73
N GLU A 37 11.14 -11.29 -10.69
CA GLU A 37 10.72 -12.69 -10.75
C GLU A 37 9.54 -12.89 -11.70
N GLN A 38 8.51 -12.05 -11.61
CA GLN A 38 7.34 -12.14 -12.48
C GLN A 38 7.67 -11.92 -13.96
N TYR A 39 8.57 -10.98 -14.27
CA TYR A 39 9.06 -10.78 -15.64
C TYR A 39 9.79 -12.02 -16.16
N ARG A 40 10.66 -12.62 -15.35
CA ARG A 40 11.37 -13.87 -15.70
C ARG A 40 10.40 -15.02 -15.95
N GLU A 41 9.37 -15.15 -15.11
CA GLU A 41 8.33 -16.17 -15.27
C GLU A 41 7.55 -15.98 -16.59
N ILE A 42 7.21 -14.73 -16.93
CA ILE A 42 6.55 -14.41 -18.21
C ILE A 42 7.44 -14.79 -19.40
N GLU A 43 8.73 -14.44 -19.38
CA GLU A 43 9.67 -14.79 -20.45
C GLU A 43 9.86 -16.31 -20.61
N ALA A 44 9.79 -17.06 -19.50
CA ALA A 44 9.89 -18.51 -19.51
C ALA A 44 8.58 -19.24 -19.87
N THR A 45 7.44 -18.54 -19.88
CA THR A 45 6.13 -19.14 -20.12
C THR A 45 5.97 -19.52 -21.58
N THR A 46 5.76 -20.82 -21.83
CA THR A 46 5.53 -21.38 -23.18
C THR A 46 4.13 -21.98 -23.36
N ASP A 47 3.43 -22.28 -22.26
CA ASP A 47 2.08 -22.85 -22.26
C ASP A 47 1.05 -21.83 -21.76
N PHE A 48 0.17 -21.41 -22.67
CA PHE A 48 -0.91 -20.46 -22.41
C PHE A 48 -2.26 -21.16 -22.17
N LYS A 49 -2.27 -22.44 -21.78
CA LYS A 49 -3.52 -23.16 -21.49
C LYS A 49 -3.90 -23.10 -20.02
N ASN A 50 -2.92 -23.01 -19.13
CA ASN A 50 -3.12 -23.12 -17.69
C ASN A 50 -3.18 -21.73 -17.05
N HIS A 51 -4.38 -21.33 -16.62
CA HIS A 51 -4.62 -20.05 -15.97
C HIS A 51 -5.31 -20.24 -14.63
N ASN A 52 -4.93 -19.43 -13.63
CA ASN A 52 -5.58 -19.42 -12.31
C ASN A 52 -6.99 -18.78 -12.35
N LEU A 53 -7.32 -18.05 -13.41
CA LEU A 53 -8.60 -17.37 -13.60
C LEU A 53 -9.33 -17.91 -14.85
N PRO A 54 -10.65 -18.17 -14.76
CA PRO A 54 -11.39 -18.73 -15.88
C PRO A 54 -11.60 -17.70 -17.00
N LEU A 55 -11.04 -17.97 -18.19
CA LEU A 55 -11.12 -17.09 -19.37
C LEU A 55 -12.56 -16.70 -19.74
N ALA A 56 -13.53 -17.61 -19.56
CA ALA A 56 -14.93 -17.34 -19.83
C ALA A 56 -15.52 -16.25 -18.90
N ARG A 57 -15.07 -16.17 -17.63
CA ARG A 57 -15.49 -15.11 -16.71
C ARG A 57 -14.85 -13.78 -17.06
N ILE A 58 -13.56 -13.78 -17.39
CA ILE A 58 -12.84 -12.59 -17.86
C ILE A 58 -13.55 -12.01 -19.08
N LYS A 59 -13.83 -12.84 -20.09
CA LYS A 59 -14.56 -12.44 -21.30
C LYS A 59 -15.95 -11.87 -21.00
N LYS A 60 -16.68 -12.42 -20.00
CA LYS A 60 -17.98 -11.88 -19.57
C LYS A 60 -17.86 -10.49 -18.94
N ILE A 61 -16.84 -10.25 -18.11
CA ILE A 61 -16.59 -8.93 -17.51
C ILE A 61 -16.24 -7.91 -18.61
N MET A 62 -15.37 -8.28 -19.55
CA MET A 62 -15.03 -7.42 -20.70
C MET A 62 -16.26 -7.07 -21.56
N LYS A 63 -17.25 -7.97 -21.63
CA LYS A 63 -18.52 -7.81 -22.35
C LYS A 63 -19.64 -7.15 -21.54
N ALA A 64 -19.38 -6.78 -20.29
CA ALA A 64 -20.34 -6.00 -19.50
C ALA A 64 -20.47 -4.56 -20.01
N ASP A 65 -19.46 -4.08 -20.75
CA ASP A 65 -19.51 -2.85 -21.51
C ASP A 65 -20.19 -3.10 -22.87
N GLU A 66 -21.29 -2.39 -23.12
CA GLU A 66 -22.13 -2.54 -24.32
C GLU A 66 -21.40 -2.14 -25.62
N ASP A 67 -20.38 -1.28 -25.53
CA ASP A 67 -19.61 -0.83 -26.69
C ASP A 67 -18.60 -1.88 -27.17
N VAL A 68 -18.31 -2.91 -26.37
CA VAL A 68 -17.36 -3.98 -26.70
C VAL A 68 -18.02 -5.05 -27.59
N ARG A 69 -17.82 -4.97 -28.91
CA ARG A 69 -18.43 -5.90 -29.90
C ARG A 69 -17.69 -7.21 -30.12
N MET A 70 -16.38 -7.19 -30.32
CA MET A 70 -15.57 -8.39 -30.53
C MET A 70 -14.36 -8.36 -29.60
N ILE A 71 -13.93 -9.53 -29.16
CA ILE A 71 -12.76 -9.69 -28.28
C ILE A 71 -11.88 -10.76 -28.91
N ALA A 72 -10.64 -10.40 -29.23
CA ALA A 72 -9.64 -11.33 -29.74
C ALA A 72 -9.39 -12.47 -28.73
N ALA A 73 -9.06 -13.67 -29.21
CA ALA A 73 -8.85 -14.83 -28.35
C ALA A 73 -7.68 -14.64 -27.37
N GLU A 74 -6.67 -13.84 -27.74
CA GLU A 74 -5.52 -13.51 -26.91
C GLU A 74 -5.85 -12.55 -25.75
N ALA A 75 -6.85 -11.67 -25.89
CA ALA A 75 -7.10 -10.65 -24.88
C ALA A 75 -7.49 -11.23 -23.51
N PRO A 76 -8.40 -12.23 -23.40
CA PRO A 76 -8.66 -12.89 -22.12
C PRO A 76 -7.44 -13.61 -21.53
N VAL A 77 -6.54 -14.14 -22.37
CA VAL A 77 -5.29 -14.81 -21.95
C VAL A 77 -4.35 -13.79 -21.30
N VAL A 78 -4.16 -12.62 -21.95
CA VAL A 78 -3.36 -11.53 -21.37
C VAL A 78 -3.98 -11.02 -20.06
N PHE A 79 -5.30 -10.80 -20.03
CA PHE A 79 -5.98 -10.38 -18.80
C PHE A 79 -5.85 -11.41 -17.67
N ALA A 80 -5.86 -12.72 -17.97
CA ALA A 80 -5.68 -13.73 -16.93
C ALA A 80 -4.33 -13.57 -16.21
N ARG A 81 -3.24 -13.36 -16.96
CA ARG A 81 -1.92 -13.12 -16.38
C ARG A 81 -1.81 -11.74 -15.72
N ALA A 82 -2.35 -10.70 -16.35
CA ALA A 82 -2.34 -9.35 -15.79
C ALA A 82 -3.10 -9.26 -14.46
N CYS A 83 -4.28 -9.89 -14.37
CA CYS A 83 -5.07 -9.95 -13.14
C CYS A 83 -4.37 -10.75 -12.03
N GLU A 84 -3.68 -11.84 -12.37
CA GLU A 84 -2.84 -12.58 -11.41
C GLU A 84 -1.75 -11.67 -10.82
N MET A 85 -0.99 -10.99 -11.67
CA MET A 85 0.08 -10.08 -11.22
C MET A 85 -0.48 -8.90 -10.42
N PHE A 86 -1.61 -8.34 -10.86
CA PHE A 86 -2.30 -7.26 -10.15
C PHE A 86 -2.73 -7.68 -8.74
N ILE A 87 -3.33 -8.87 -8.58
CA ILE A 87 -3.73 -9.41 -7.27
C ILE A 87 -2.50 -9.59 -6.38
N LEU A 88 -1.41 -10.17 -6.91
CA LEU A 88 -0.17 -10.39 -6.16
C LEU A 88 0.45 -9.07 -5.69
N GLU A 89 0.59 -8.08 -6.57
CA GLU A 89 1.14 -6.77 -6.21
C GLU A 89 0.27 -6.05 -5.19
N LEU A 90 -1.05 -5.99 -5.42
CA LEU A 90 -1.97 -5.31 -4.51
C LEU A 90 -1.95 -5.97 -3.12
N THR A 91 -1.89 -7.31 -3.08
CA THR A 91 -1.76 -8.07 -1.84
C THR A 91 -0.43 -7.77 -1.15
N HIS A 92 0.68 -7.71 -1.88
CA HIS A 92 2.00 -7.40 -1.31
C HIS A 92 2.04 -5.99 -0.68
N ARG A 93 1.52 -4.99 -1.40
CA ARG A 93 1.42 -3.60 -0.90
C ARG A 93 0.48 -3.50 0.30
N GLY A 94 -0.67 -4.16 0.26
CA GLY A 94 -1.59 -4.23 1.40
C GLY A 94 -0.96 -4.94 2.61
N TRP A 95 -0.22 -6.02 2.38
CA TRP A 95 0.46 -6.75 3.45
C TRP A 95 1.49 -5.89 4.19
N ALA A 96 2.22 -5.02 3.47
CA ALA A 96 3.14 -4.07 4.10
C ALA A 96 2.44 -3.16 5.13
N HIS A 97 1.18 -2.77 4.88
CA HIS A 97 0.37 -2.01 5.85
C HIS A 97 -0.07 -2.86 7.04
N ALA A 98 -0.41 -4.14 6.82
CA ALA A 98 -0.72 -5.05 7.92
C ALA A 98 0.52 -5.24 8.83
N GLU A 99 1.70 -5.42 8.25
CA GLU A 99 2.97 -5.55 8.98
C GLU A 99 3.39 -4.28 9.71
N GLU A 100 3.23 -3.10 9.10
CA GLU A 100 3.46 -1.80 9.75
C GLU A 100 2.59 -1.65 11.02
N ASN A 101 1.37 -2.19 10.98
CA ASN A 101 0.43 -2.23 12.10
C ASN A 101 0.60 -3.44 13.03
N LYS A 102 1.68 -4.23 12.88
CA LYS A 102 1.98 -5.45 13.67
C LYS A 102 0.86 -6.50 13.64
N ARG A 103 0.07 -6.52 12.56
CA ARG A 103 -0.99 -7.50 12.33
C ARG A 103 -0.50 -8.62 11.43
N ARG A 104 -1.11 -9.80 11.59
CA ARG A 104 -0.92 -10.99 10.72
C ARG A 104 -2.16 -11.33 9.90
N THR A 105 -3.12 -10.41 9.87
CA THR A 105 -4.37 -10.54 9.13
C THR A 105 -4.52 -9.32 8.25
N LEU A 106 -4.62 -9.55 6.94
CA LEU A 106 -4.87 -8.51 5.95
C LEU A 106 -6.32 -8.03 6.06
N GLN A 107 -6.52 -6.72 6.12
CA GLN A 107 -7.83 -6.09 6.27
C GLN A 107 -8.16 -5.19 5.08
N LYS A 108 -9.44 -4.85 4.91
CA LYS A 108 -9.88 -3.92 3.85
C LYS A 108 -9.18 -2.55 3.96
N SER A 109 -8.95 -2.06 5.18
CA SER A 109 -8.23 -0.82 5.45
C SER A 109 -6.78 -0.83 4.95
N ASP A 110 -6.11 -1.99 4.98
CA ASP A 110 -4.76 -2.14 4.42
C ASP A 110 -4.75 -1.98 2.90
N ILE A 111 -5.76 -2.53 2.22
CA ILE A 111 -5.94 -2.40 0.77
C ILE A 111 -6.25 -0.95 0.42
N ALA A 112 -7.15 -0.30 1.16
CA ALA A 112 -7.47 1.11 0.97
C ALA A 112 -6.23 2.00 1.13
N ALA A 113 -5.38 1.73 2.13
CA ALA A 113 -4.14 2.45 2.35
C ALA A 113 -3.09 2.17 1.25
N ALA A 114 -3.02 0.94 0.73
CA ALA A 114 -2.13 0.58 -0.37
C ALA A 114 -2.52 1.29 -1.68
N ILE A 115 -3.81 1.32 -2.00
CA ILE A 115 -4.38 2.08 -3.13
C ILE A 115 -4.04 3.56 -2.96
N ALA A 116 -4.24 4.11 -1.75
CA ALA A 116 -3.97 5.51 -1.45
C ALA A 116 -2.52 5.96 -1.65
N ARG A 117 -1.56 5.05 -1.47
CA ARG A 117 -0.13 5.34 -1.61
C ARG A 117 0.41 5.02 -3.02
N THR A 118 -0.44 4.60 -3.94
CA THR A 118 -0.05 4.07 -5.25
C THR A 118 -0.83 4.76 -6.38
N GLU A 119 -0.17 5.70 -7.07
CA GLU A 119 -0.78 6.47 -8.18
C GLU A 119 -1.40 5.58 -9.28
N VAL A 120 -0.73 4.49 -9.67
CA VAL A 120 -1.27 3.57 -10.70
C VAL A 120 -2.57 2.87 -10.28
N PHE A 121 -2.95 2.92 -9.00
CA PHE A 121 -4.19 2.36 -8.47
C PHE A 121 -5.32 3.39 -8.33
N ASP A 122 -5.13 4.62 -8.81
CA ASP A 122 -6.16 5.67 -8.72
C ASP A 122 -7.47 5.30 -9.42
N PHE A 123 -7.47 4.36 -10.37
CA PHE A 123 -8.70 3.83 -10.99
C PHE A 123 -9.63 3.09 -10.01
N LEU A 124 -9.19 2.83 -8.77
CA LEU A 124 -9.93 2.10 -7.74
C LEU A 124 -10.56 2.98 -6.66
N VAL A 125 -10.36 4.30 -6.70
CA VAL A 125 -10.81 5.21 -5.62
C VAL A 125 -12.31 5.14 -5.37
N ASP A 126 -13.11 4.98 -6.41
CA ASP A 126 -14.57 4.89 -6.32
C ASP A 126 -15.06 3.49 -5.92
N ILE A 127 -14.19 2.48 -6.01
CA ILE A 127 -14.51 1.07 -5.70
C ILE A 127 -14.16 0.74 -4.25
N VAL A 128 -13.06 1.30 -3.74
CA VAL A 128 -12.55 1.04 -2.39
C VAL A 128 -12.61 2.34 -1.57
N PRO A 129 -13.76 2.66 -0.94
CA PRO A 129 -13.86 3.85 -0.10
C PRO A 129 -12.91 3.73 1.09
N ARG A 130 -12.21 4.82 1.38
CA ARG A 130 -11.37 4.93 2.57
C ARG A 130 -12.25 5.19 3.78
N ASP A 131 -11.91 4.58 4.91
CA ASP A 131 -12.60 4.82 6.18
C ASP A 131 -12.27 6.22 6.77
N ASP A 132 -11.42 7.00 6.08
CA ASP A 132 -11.00 8.37 6.43
C ASP A 132 -12.18 9.32 6.71
N ALA A 133 -13.38 9.03 6.19
CA ALA A 133 -14.59 9.81 6.50
C ALA A 133 -14.91 9.83 7.99
N LYS A 134 -14.64 8.76 8.75
CA LYS A 134 -14.86 8.76 10.19
C LYS A 134 -13.85 9.62 10.94
N ASP A 135 -12.61 9.69 10.46
CA ASP A 135 -11.57 10.52 11.06
C ASP A 135 -11.75 12.00 10.68
N ALA A 136 -12.25 12.29 9.47
CA ALA A 136 -12.62 13.63 9.05
C ALA A 136 -13.86 14.16 9.79
N ASP A 137 -14.91 13.34 9.95
CA ASP A 137 -16.08 13.71 10.76
C ASP A 137 -15.74 13.80 12.24
N ALA A 138 -14.87 12.93 12.78
CA ALA A 138 -14.40 13.04 14.16
C ALA A 138 -13.52 14.28 14.36
N ALA A 139 -12.66 14.63 13.39
CA ALA A 139 -11.85 15.83 13.44
C ALA A 139 -12.70 17.10 13.27
N ALA A 140 -13.70 17.08 12.40
CA ALA A 140 -14.67 18.17 12.22
C ALA A 140 -15.58 18.31 13.44
N ALA A 141 -16.04 17.22 14.04
CA ALA A 141 -16.82 17.22 15.28
C ALA A 141 -15.97 17.69 16.47
N ALA A 142 -14.71 17.28 16.57
CA ALA A 142 -13.79 17.77 17.60
C ALA A 142 -13.48 19.27 17.43
N ALA A 143 -13.32 19.72 16.18
CA ALA A 143 -13.16 21.14 15.86
C ALA A 143 -14.43 21.95 16.18
N ALA A 144 -15.61 21.42 15.85
CA ALA A 144 -16.91 22.04 16.16
C ALA A 144 -17.22 22.04 17.66
N ALA A 145 -16.77 21.02 18.40
CA ALA A 145 -16.88 20.94 19.86
C ALA A 145 -15.83 21.79 20.60
N GLY A 146 -14.96 22.51 19.88
CA GLY A 146 -13.93 23.36 20.49
C GLY A 146 -12.88 22.60 21.30
N ILE A 147 -12.71 21.30 21.06
CA ILE A 147 -11.74 20.48 21.78
C ILE A 147 -10.34 20.79 21.21
N PRO A 148 -9.40 21.34 22.00
CA PRO A 148 -8.08 21.68 21.50
C PRO A 148 -7.35 20.41 21.04
N ARG A 149 -6.93 20.38 19.78
CA ARG A 149 -6.10 19.30 19.24
C ARG A 149 -4.77 19.28 19.99
N PRO A 150 -4.35 18.17 20.63
CA PRO A 150 -3.09 18.14 21.34
C PRO A 150 -1.93 18.34 20.35
N ALA A 151 -1.04 19.28 20.67
CA ALA A 151 0.14 19.56 19.88
C ALA A 151 1.00 18.30 19.74
N ALA A 152 1.46 18.03 18.52
CA ALA A 152 2.34 16.90 18.21
C ALA A 152 3.60 16.97 19.08
N GLY A 153 3.76 16.03 20.01
CA GLY A 153 4.97 15.92 20.85
C GLY A 153 4.79 15.35 22.25
N VAL A 154 3.57 15.15 22.75
CA VAL A 154 3.33 14.54 24.07
C VAL A 154 2.65 13.18 23.92
N PRO A 155 3.18 12.08 24.49
CA PRO A 155 2.49 10.82 24.50
C PRO A 155 1.18 10.99 25.28
N ALA A 156 0.06 10.63 24.67
CA ALA A 156 -1.24 10.62 25.30
C ALA A 156 -1.18 9.70 26.53
N THR A 157 -1.10 10.31 27.72
CA THR A 157 -1.27 9.63 28.99
C THR A 157 -2.71 9.15 29.05
N ASP A 158 -2.85 7.83 29.05
CA ASP A 158 -4.10 7.09 29.20
C ASP A 158 -4.99 7.68 30.33
N PRO A 159 -6.25 8.08 30.04
CA PRO A 159 -7.19 8.56 31.06
C PRO A 159 -7.63 7.49 32.08
N LEU A 160 -7.15 6.25 31.99
CA LEU A 160 -7.55 5.15 32.89
C LEU A 160 -6.53 4.78 33.98
N ALA A 161 -5.42 5.51 34.15
CA ALA A 161 -4.39 5.16 35.14
C ALA A 161 -4.74 5.50 36.61
N TYR A 162 -5.96 5.93 36.93
CA TYR A 162 -6.38 6.41 38.25
C TYR A 162 -7.01 5.34 39.15
N TYR A 163 -6.33 4.21 39.38
CA TYR A 163 -6.68 3.30 40.48
C TYR A 163 -5.42 2.60 41.04
N TYR A 164 -4.78 3.22 42.04
CA TYR A 164 -3.99 2.48 43.03
C TYR A 164 -4.27 3.10 44.41
N VAL A 165 -4.97 2.33 45.24
CA VAL A 165 -5.29 2.66 46.63
C VAL A 165 -4.30 1.89 47.51
N PRO A 166 -3.50 2.53 48.38
CA PRO A 166 -2.70 1.80 49.36
C PRO A 166 -3.61 1.34 50.51
N GLN A 167 -3.68 0.03 50.75
CA GLN A 167 -4.25 -0.53 51.99
C GLN A 167 -3.23 -0.42 53.14
N GLN A 168 -3.80 -0.27 54.34
CA GLN A 168 -3.23 0.08 55.65
C GLN A 168 -1.95 -0.65 56.07
#